data_AF-A0A3L8PTG8-F1
#
_entry.id   AF-A0A3L8PTG8-F1
#
_cell.length_a   1.000
_cell.length_b   1.000
_cell.length_c   1.000
_cell.angle_alpha   90.00
_cell.angle_beta   90.00
_cell.angle_gamma   90.00
#
_symmetry.space_group_name_H-M   'P 1'
#
loop_
_entity.id
_entity.type
_entity.pdbx_description
1 polymer ?
#
loop_
_entity_poly.entity_id
_entity_poly.type
_entity_poly.pdbx_seq_one_letter_code
_entity_poly.pdbx_strand_id
1 'polypeptide(L)' 'MSNSIVGKSKSSKIQQIWYSKHQLCKYLGVTYPTLVRWSKQHEDFPKPEMLHLCPVGRYDIRKVEAFLYQKPL' A
#
# COMPACT_ATOMS: atom_id res chain seq x y z
N MET A 1 20.88 -34.81 23.39
CA MET A 1 21.18 -33.49 22.78
C MET A 1 21.16 -33.67 21.27
N SER A 2 20.07 -33.32 20.59
CA SER A 2 19.97 -33.48 19.13
C SER A 2 19.07 -32.41 18.50
N ASN A 3 19.74 -31.36 18.02
CA ASN A 3 19.49 -30.49 16.86
C ASN A 3 18.04 -30.11 16.49
N SER A 4 17.64 -28.91 16.92
CA SER A 4 16.57 -28.14 16.29
C SER A 4 17.00 -27.65 14.91
N ILE A 5 16.43 -28.24 13.85
CA ILE A 5 16.49 -27.70 12.49
C ILE A 5 15.55 -26.50 12.45
N VAL A 6 16.06 -25.31 12.76
CA VAL A 6 15.34 -24.06 12.51
C VAL A 6 15.32 -23.84 11.00
N GLY A 7 14.21 -24.26 10.39
CA GLY A 7 13.87 -23.90 9.02
C GLY A 7 13.90 -22.38 8.88
N LYS A 8 14.96 -21.86 8.27
CA LYS A 8 15.05 -20.49 7.78
C LYS A 8 14.00 -20.34 6.69
N SER A 9 12.77 -20.01 7.05
CA SER A 9 11.78 -19.50 6.12
C SER A 9 12.36 -18.21 5.55
N LYS A 10 12.89 -18.30 4.32
CA LYS A 10 13.20 -17.13 3.50
C LYS A 10 11.87 -16.44 3.26
N SER A 11 11.47 -15.56 4.18
CA SER A 11 10.48 -14.54 3.91
C SER A 11 11.03 -13.79 2.70
N SER A 12 10.50 -14.10 1.52
CA SER A 12 10.65 -13.28 0.33
C SER A 12 10.21 -11.90 0.79
N LYS A 13 11.18 -11.03 1.12
CA LYS A 13 10.91 -9.64 1.50
C LYS A 13 10.33 -8.99 0.26
N ILE A 14 9.01 -9.11 0.10
CA ILE A 14 8.25 -8.37 -0.89
C ILE A 14 8.60 -6.92 -0.58
N GLN A 15 9.38 -6.28 -1.45
CA GLN A 15 9.79 -4.91 -1.26
C GLN A 15 8.52 -4.08 -1.15
N GLN A 16 8.35 -3.43 -0.01
CA GLN A 16 7.23 -2.54 0.22
C GLN A 16 7.53 -1.25 -0.53
N ILE A 17 6.72 -0.96 -1.56
CA ILE A 17 6.89 0.21 -2.41
C ILE A 17 5.94 1.30 -1.90
N TRP A 18 6.52 2.47 -1.63
CA TRP A 18 5.82 3.60 -1.00
C TRP A 18 5.66 4.76 -1.96
N TYR A 19 4.42 5.07 -2.35
CA TYR A 19 4.12 6.19 -3.24
C TYR A 19 3.57 7.40 -2.48
N SER A 20 4.04 8.58 -2.87
CA SER A 20 3.33 9.82 -2.55
C SER A 20 1.98 9.88 -3.25
N LYS A 21 1.09 10.79 -2.83
CA LYS A 21 -0.19 11.05 -3.50
C LYS A 21 -0.05 11.28 -5.01
N HIS A 22 0.96 12.05 -5.43
CA HIS A 22 1.21 12.36 -6.84
C HIS A 22 1.64 11.13 -7.63
N GLN A 23 2.56 10.33 -7.08
CA GLN A 23 2.99 9.08 -7.69
C GLN A 23 1.84 8.09 -7.78
N LEU A 24 0.99 8.01 -6.76
CA LEU A 24 -0.19 7.16 -6.76
C LEU A 24 -1.19 7.56 -7.84
N CYS A 25 -1.47 8.87 -7.98
CA CYS A 25 -2.34 9.38 -9.04
C CYS A 25 -1.80 9.00 -10.44
N LYS A 26 -0.49 9.20 -10.67
CA LYS A 26 0.16 8.79 -11.92
C LYS A 26 0.09 7.29 -12.16
N TYR A 27 0.33 6.49 -11.12
CA TYR A 27 0.30 5.04 -11.19
C TYR A 27 -1.08 4.50 -11.58
N LEU A 28 -2.13 5.07 -10.98
CA LEU A 28 -3.51 4.67 -11.22
C LEU A 28 -4.13 5.34 -12.46
N GLY A 29 -3.44 6.29 -13.09
CA GLY A 29 -3.99 7.07 -14.20
C GLY A 29 -5.18 7.96 -13.80
N VAL A 30 -5.25 8.38 -12.53
CA VAL A 30 -6.37 9.18 -12.00
C VAL A 30 -5.92 10.56 -11.55
N THR A 31 -6.89 11.48 -11.41
CA THR A 31 -6.63 12.81 -10.85
C THR A 31 -6.74 12.80 -9.33
N TYR A 32 -6.13 13.81 -8.68
CA TYR A 32 -6.21 13.96 -7.23
C TYR A 32 -7.65 14.02 -6.68
N PRO A 33 -8.58 14.77 -7.28
CA PRO A 33 -9.99 14.76 -6.85
C PRO A 33 -10.62 13.35 -6.87
N THR A 34 -10.29 12.53 -7.88
CA THR A 34 -10.76 11.14 -7.96
C THR A 34 -10.24 10.31 -6.79
N LEU A 35 -8.93 10.41 -6.50
CA LEU A 35 -8.33 9.71 -5.36
C LEU A 35 -8.98 10.13 -4.03
N VAL A 36 -9.25 11.42 -3.84
CA VAL A 36 -9.93 11.93 -2.65
C VAL A 36 -11.37 11.40 -2.56
N ARG A 37 -12.11 11.37 -3.67
CA ARG A 37 -13.46 10.78 -3.69
C ARG A 37 -13.45 9.33 -3.27
N TRP A 38 -12.52 8.52 -3.79
CA TRP A 38 -12.40 7.12 -3.38
C TRP A 38 -12.10 6.98 -1.89
N SER A 39 -11.18 7.79 -1.35
CA SER A 39 -10.86 7.78 0.08
C SER A 39 -12.04 8.17 0.98
N LYS A 40 -13.04 8.88 0.44
CA LYS A 40 -14.26 9.28 1.17
C LYS A 40 -15.41 8.30 0.97
N GLN A 41 -15.53 7.70 -0.21
CA GLN A 41 -16.63 6.80 -0.57
C GLN A 41 -16.36 5.36 -0.12
N HIS A 42 -15.10 4.98 0.04
CA HIS A 42 -14.69 3.65 0.47
C HIS A 42 -13.92 3.74 1.78
N GLU A 43 -14.55 3.37 2.89
CA GLU A 43 -13.90 3.36 4.21
C GLU A 43 -12.67 2.42 4.25
N ASP A 44 -12.70 1.37 3.43
CA ASP A 44 -11.63 0.38 3.30
C ASP A 44 -10.47 0.86 2.41
N PHE A 45 -10.58 2.04 1.78
CA PHE A 45 -9.52 2.53 0.92
C PHE A 45 -8.22 2.73 1.71
N PRO A 46 -7.06 2.27 1.20
CA PRO A 46 -5.80 2.38 1.93
C PRO A 46 -5.48 3.81 2.33
N LYS A 47 -5.18 4.01 3.60
CA LYS A 47 -4.82 5.31 4.16
C LYS A 47 -3.32 5.57 3.98
N PRO A 48 -2.91 6.85 3.86
CA PRO A 48 -1.49 7.19 3.85
C PRO A 48 -0.86 6.84 5.20
N GLU A 49 0.26 6.12 5.14
CA GLU A 49 1.09 5.72 6.26
C GLU A 49 2.37 6.57 6.29
N MET A 50 3.33 6.21 7.15
CA MET A 50 4.62 6.93 7.30
C MET A 50 4.48 8.42 7.68
N LEU A 51 3.40 8.79 8.36
CA LEU A 51 3.17 10.17 8.82
C LEU A 51 4.31 10.70 9.72
N HIS A 52 5.00 9.79 10.42
CA HIS A 52 6.15 10.09 11.28
C HIS A 52 7.43 10.41 10.49
N LEU A 53 7.53 10.02 9.21
CA LEU A 53 8.68 10.29 8.33
C LEU A 53 8.36 11.36 7.28
N CYS A 54 7.09 11.54 6.95
CA CYS A 54 6.64 12.53 5.99
C CYS A 54 5.26 13.05 6.39
N PRO A 55 5.08 14.36 6.62
CA PRO A 55 3.79 14.93 7.05
C PRO A 55 2.64 14.65 6.08
N VAL A 56 2.96 14.44 4.80
CA VAL A 56 1.98 14.19 3.73
C VAL A 56 1.56 12.70 3.68
N GLY A 57 2.34 11.82 4.32
CA GLY A 57 2.21 10.37 4.29
C GLY A 57 2.49 9.74 2.92
N ARG A 58 2.62 8.41 2.91
CA ARG A 58 2.83 7.60 1.70
C ARG A 58 1.92 6.37 1.70
N TYR A 59 1.52 5.93 0.53
CA TYR A 59 0.67 4.76 0.34
C TYR A 59 1.53 3.54 0.07
N ASP A 60 1.24 2.42 0.74
CA ASP A 60 1.75 1.10 0.36
C ASP A 60 0.98 0.63 -0.87
N ILE A 61 1.67 0.51 -2.00
CA ILE A 61 1.04 0.13 -3.26
C ILE A 61 0.38 -1.23 -3.22
N ARG A 62 0.91 -2.17 -2.44
CA ARG A 62 0.32 -3.52 -2.33
C ARG A 62 -1.07 -3.48 -1.71
N LYS A 63 -1.31 -2.56 -0.77
CA LYS A 63 -2.64 -2.37 -0.17
C LYS A 63 -3.60 -1.74 -1.16
N VAL A 64 -3.13 -0.81 -1.99
CA VAL A 64 -3.93 -0.20 -3.06
C VAL A 64 -4.30 -1.24 -4.12
N GLU A 65 -3.34 -2.03 -4.58
CA GLU A 65 -3.59 -3.10 -5.54
C GLU A 65 -4.53 -4.16 -4.99
N ALA A 66 -4.36 -4.57 -3.73
CA ALA A 66 -5.27 -5.51 -3.08
C ALA A 66 -6.71 -4.96 -3.01
N PHE A 67 -6.87 -3.67 -2.69
CA PHE A 67 -8.17 -3.01 -2.71
C PHE A 67 -8.80 -3.01 -4.11
N LEU A 68 -8.03 -2.65 -5.14
CA LEU A 68 -8.50 -2.61 -6.53
C LEU A 68 -8.85 -4.01 -7.07
N TYR A 69 -8.12 -5.04 -6.65
CA TYR A 69 -8.41 -6.42 -7.02
C TYR A 69 -9.71 -6.93 -6.38
N GLN A 70 -10.00 -6.53 -5.14
CA GLN A 70 -11.21 -6.93 -4.42
C GLN A 70 -12.46 -6.17 -4.88
N LYS A 71 -12.29 -4.93 -5.34
CA LYS A 71 -13.36 -4.08 -5.85
C LYS A 71 -12.95 -3.57 -7.23
N PRO A 72 -13.20 -4.34 -8.32
CA PRO A 72 -13.05 -3.79 -9.66
C PRO A 72 -13.97 -2.57 -9.76
N LEU A 73 -13.35 -1.41 -9.95
CA LEU A 73 -14.00 -0.10 -10.09
C LEU A 73 -14.94 -0.07 -11.29
#